data_AF-A0A7C3IDV0-F1
#
_entry.id   AF-A0A7C3IDV0-F1
#
_cell.length_a   1.000
_cell.length_b   1.000
_cell.length_c   1.000
_cell.angle_alpha   90.00
_cell.angle_beta   90.00
_cell.angle_gamma   90.00
#
_symmetry.space_group_name_H-M   'P 1'
#
loop_
_entity.id
_entity.type
_entity.pdbx_description
1 polymer ?
#
loop_
_entity_poly.entity_id
_entity_poly.type
_entity_poly.pdbx_seq_one_letter_code
_entity_poly.pdbx_strand_id
1 'polypeptide(L)' 'MRCGLDEAGRGPLAGPVCAAAVILSEDFPITILNDSKKLSEKKREEARVQIFEKALA' A
#
# COMPACT_ATOMS: atom_id res chain seq x y z
N MET A 1 13.85 12.45 -0.69
CA MET A 1 13.06 11.27 -1.11
C MET A 1 12.93 10.33 0.08
N ARG A 2 11.71 9.89 0.42
CA ARG A 2 11.44 8.97 1.55
C ARG A 2 10.79 7.71 0.98
N CYS A 3 11.18 6.55 1.50
CA CYS A 3 10.60 5.26 1.12
C CYS A 3 9.86 4.68 2.33
N GLY A 4 8.63 4.20 2.10
CA GLY A 4 7.85 3.42 3.06
C GLY A 4 7.99 1.93 2.76
N LEU A 5 8.06 1.11 3.80
CA LEU A 5 8.33 -0.33 3.72
C LEU A 5 7.34 -1.05 4.65
N ASP A 6 6.73 -2.15 4.20
CA ASP A 6 5.86 -2.97 5.06
C ASP A 6 5.75 -4.42 4.54
N GLU A 7 5.27 -5.32 5.40
CA GLU A 7 5.00 -6.70 5.06
C GLU A 7 3.63 -7.21 5.55
N ALA A 8 3.05 -8.14 4.80
CA ALA A 8 1.81 -8.82 5.14
C ALA A 8 2.01 -10.34 5.10
N GLY A 9 1.34 -11.05 6.03
CA GLY A 9 1.37 -12.52 6.06
C GLY A 9 2.46 -13.14 6.93
N ARG A 10 3.07 -12.39 7.86
CA ARG A 10 4.11 -12.91 8.79
C ARG A 10 3.58 -13.87 9.87
N GLY A 11 2.33 -13.70 10.31
CA GLY A 11 1.72 -14.46 11.41
C GLY A 11 0.91 -15.74 11.09
N PRO A 12 0.27 -15.92 9.92
CA PRO A 12 -0.53 -17.12 9.64
C PRO A 12 0.33 -18.39 9.47
N LEU A 13 -0.29 -19.56 9.69
CA LEU A 13 0.34 -20.88 9.55
C LEU A 13 0.62 -21.27 8.08
N ALA A 14 -0.14 -20.73 7.14
CA ALA A 14 -0.04 -21.01 5.73
C ALA A 14 -0.28 -19.74 4.89
N GLY A 15 0.29 -19.73 3.68
CA GLY A 15 0.30 -18.58 2.78
C GLY A 15 1.67 -17.90 2.73
N PRO A 16 1.97 -17.14 1.66
CA PRO A 16 3.24 -16.44 1.53
C PRO A 16 3.29 -15.22 2.44
N VAL A 17 4.52 -14.80 2.77
CA VAL A 17 4.81 -13.45 3.25
C VAL A 17 5.08 -12.57 2.04
N CYS A 18 4.39 -11.45 1.94
CA CYS A 18 4.60 -10.44 0.90
C CYS A 18 5.15 -9.17 1.54
N ALA A 19 6.18 -8.58 0.94
CA ALA A 19 6.73 -7.29 1.34
C ALA A 19 6.71 -6.31 0.17
N ALA A 20 6.58 -5.01 0.47
CA ALA A 20 6.60 -3.95 -0.54
C ALA A 20 7.36 -2.72 -0.02
N ALA A 21 7.96 -2.00 -0.96
CA ALA A 21 8.60 -0.72 -0.76
C ALA A 21 7.97 0.28 -1.74
N VAL A 22 7.62 1.47 -1.28
CA VAL A 22 6.97 2.50 -2.12
C VAL A 22 7.58 3.87 -1.83
N ILE A 23 7.87 4.61 -2.89
CA ILE A 23 8.26 6.02 -2.84
C ILE A 23 7.12 6.86 -3.43
N LEU A 24 6.44 7.61 -2.58
CA LEU A 24 5.39 8.54 -3.01
C LEU A 24 5.99 9.92 -3.29
N SER A 25 5.41 10.63 -4.26
CA SER A 25 5.69 12.05 -4.47
C SER A 25 5.06 12.91 -3.37
N GLU A 26 5.55 14.13 -3.18
CA GLU A 26 5.04 15.03 -2.13
C GLU A 26 3.59 15.49 -2.37
N ASP A 27 3.15 15.47 -3.62
CA ASP A 27 1.80 15.79 -4.09
C ASP A 27 0.86 14.57 -4.15
N PHE A 28 1.33 13.39 -3.73
CA PHE A 28 0.50 12.19 -3.74
C PHE A 28 -0.74 12.35 -2.82
N PRO A 29 -1.97 12.07 -3.30
CA PRO A 29 -3.19 12.31 -2.54
C PRO A 29 -3.35 11.30 -1.39
N ILE A 30 -2.77 11.60 -0.23
CA ILE A 30 -2.73 10.68 0.92
C ILE A 30 -4.11 10.29 1.48
N THR A 31 -5.14 11.07 1.16
CA THR A 31 -6.52 10.79 1.57
C THR A 31 -7.04 9.46 1.05
N ILE A 32 -6.48 8.93 -0.05
CA ILE A 32 -6.83 7.60 -0.56
C ILE A 32 -6.28 6.46 0.33
N LEU A 33 -5.30 6.76 1.18
CA LEU A 33 -4.62 5.82 2.08
C LEU A 33 -5.13 5.90 3.53
N ASN A 34 -6.09 6.79 3.82
CA ASN A 34 -6.57 7.03 5.18
C ASN A 34 -7.20 5.77 5.80
N ASP A 35 -6.87 5.54 7.08
CA ASP A 35 -7.17 4.33 7.88
C ASP A 35 -7.50 3.10 7.02
N SER A 36 -6.49 2.62 6.28
CA SER A 36 -6.59 1.50 5.35
C SER A 36 -7.18 0.22 5.98
N LYS A 37 -7.14 0.14 7.32
CA LYS A 37 -7.74 -0.93 8.13
C LYS A 37 -9.27 -0.94 8.08
N LYS A 38 -9.91 0.19 7.72
CA LYS A 38 -11.37 0.31 7.52
C LYS A 38 -11.78 0.21 6.05
N LEU A 39 -10.83 0.13 5.12
CA LEU A 39 -11.15 -0.02 3.70
C LEU A 39 -11.65 -1.43 3.40
N SER A 40 -12.72 -1.51 2.60
CA SER A 40 -13.13 -2.77 1.99
C SER A 40 -12.06 -3.26 1.01
N GLU A 41 -12.07 -4.55 0.71
CA GLU A 41 -11.14 -5.14 -0.27
C GLU A 41 -11.16 -4.41 -1.62
N LYS A 42 -12.35 -4.08 -2.13
CA LYS A 42 -12.52 -3.30 -3.36
C LYS A 42 -11.81 -1.94 -3.30
N LYS A 43 -11.97 -1.20 -2.19
CA LYS A 43 -11.32 0.12 -2.03
C LYS A 43 -9.81 0.00 -1.89
N ARG A 44 -9.30 -1.09 -1.30
CA ARG A 44 -7.85 -1.36 -1.26
C ARG A 44 -7.29 -1.62 -2.65
N GLU A 45 -8.03 -2.35 -3.48
CA GLU A 45 -7.62 -2.60 -4.86
C GLU A 45 -7.62 -1.32 -5.70
N GLU A 46 -8.63 -0.46 -5.55
CA GLU A 46 -8.66 0.87 -6.17
C GLU A 46 -7.47 1.75 -5.73
N ALA A 47 -7.14 1.73 -4.43
CA ALA A 47 -5.97 2.43 -3.91
C ALA A 47 -4.67 1.84 -4.46
N ARG A 48 -4.57 0.51 -4.57
CA ARG A 48 -3.40 -0.19 -5.14
C ARG A 48 -3.13 0.28 -6.57
N VAL A 49 -4.15 0.32 -7.43
CA VAL A 49 -4.00 0.81 -8.82
C VAL A 49 -3.43 2.22 -8.84
N GLN A 50 -3.97 3.13 -8.01
CA GLN A 50 -3.47 4.51 -7.96
C GLN A 50 -2.03 4.62 -7.43
N ILE A 51 -1.64 3.78 -6.46
CA ILE A 51 -0.25 3.74 -5.99
C ILE A 51 0.67 3.29 -7.12
N PHE A 52 0.33 2.22 -7.84
CA PHE A 52 1.14 1.71 -8.95
C PHE A 52 1.30 2.71 -10.10
N GLU A 53 0.26 3.50 -10.38
CA GLU A 53 0.29 4.49 -11.46
C GLU A 53 1.04 5.78 -11.10
N LYS A 54 1.04 6.17 -9.82
CA LYS A 54 1.48 7.52 -9.40
C LYS A 54 2.69 7.50 -8.45
N ALA A 55 3.11 6.35 -7.94
CA ALA A 55 4.35 6.24 -7.17
C ALA A 55 5.57 6.54 -8.06
N LEU A 56 6.63 7.05 -7.43
CA LEU A 56 7.90 7.30 -8.09
C LEU A 56 8.72 6.00 -8.24
N ALA A 57 8.57 5.08 -7.29
CA ALA A 57 9.18 3.75 -7.27
C ALA A 57 8.40 2.81 -6.33
#